data_AF-A0A1Y1IDB3-F1
#
_entry.id   AF-A0A1Y1IDB3-F1
#
_cell.length_a   1.000
_cell.length_b   1.000
_cell.length_c   1.000
_cell.angle_alpha   90.00
_cell.angle_beta   90.00
_cell.angle_gamma   90.00
#
_symmetry.space_group_name_H-M   'P 1'
#
loop_
_entity.id
_entity.type
_entity.pdbx_description
1 polymer ?
#
loop_
_entity_poly.entity_id
_entity_poly.type
_entity_poly.pdbx_seq_one_letter_code
_entity_poly.pdbx_strand_id
1 'polypeptide(L)'
;MASPPMKSLGLVLLALFLLSQAAPAYGARSLARGAVDNLVSNLPSWMMPRSLCIPTVSSWVEKHEGRHRCVYENEQGDKAIGVNYNLEDDRSARKSELKTVLADYEKVLKGEQCLNDVQISALLLADTKRKLDEVAETVHKLDDLCCDIQAVLADLDWSMGQKGLDDSDSFLKETENGNWEDAATALRATIWCVSHKKRCDADVAKIEKGCSKGLNLPDFVHTTYSQQ
;
A
#
# COMPACT_ATOMS: atom_id res chain seq x y z
N MET A 1 -3.28 32.98 10.40
CA MET A 1 -3.07 31.68 11.10
C MET A 1 -1.78 31.10 10.56
N ALA A 2 -0.79 30.89 11.42
CA ALA A 2 0.59 30.57 11.03
C ALA A 2 0.78 29.05 10.92
N SER A 3 1.38 28.59 9.80
CA SER A 3 1.79 27.20 9.58
C SER A 3 2.92 26.78 10.53
N PRO A 4 2.92 25.55 11.08
CA PRO A 4 4.04 25.04 11.85
C PRO A 4 5.22 24.63 10.93
N PRO A 5 6.48 24.71 11.41
CA PRO A 5 7.66 24.49 10.58
C PRO A 5 7.98 22.98 10.39
N MET A 6 8.07 22.54 9.12
CA MET A 6 8.52 21.22 8.62
C MET A 6 10.01 20.88 8.90
N LYS A 7 10.60 21.34 10.01
CA LYS A 7 12.04 21.15 10.27
C LYS A 7 12.38 19.97 11.20
N SER A 8 11.42 19.35 11.90
CA SER A 8 11.74 18.29 12.86
C SER A 8 11.79 16.87 12.26
N LEU A 9 11.00 16.57 11.21
CA LEU A 9 10.96 15.23 10.62
C LEU A 9 12.25 14.85 9.88
N GLY A 10 12.86 15.81 9.17
CA GLY A 10 14.10 15.58 8.43
C GLY A 10 15.29 15.24 9.32
N LEU A 11 15.33 15.78 10.55
CA LEU A 11 16.39 15.49 11.52
C LEU A 11 16.25 14.09 12.14
N VAL A 12 15.02 13.59 12.33
CA VAL A 12 14.77 12.24 12.85
C VAL A 12 15.15 11.17 11.82
N LEU A 13 14.80 11.40 10.55
CA LEU A 13 15.18 10.50 9.45
C LEU A 13 16.69 10.49 9.18
N LEU A 14 17.37 11.64 9.29
CA LEU A 14 18.83 11.72 9.15
C LEU A 14 19.56 11.04 10.32
N ALA A 15 19.03 11.12 11.55
CA ALA A 15 19.59 10.43 12.71
C ALA A 15 19.44 8.90 12.61
N LEU A 16 18.30 8.42 12.11
CA LEU A 16 18.08 6.98 11.84
C LEU A 16 19.02 6.45 10.75
N PHE A 17 19.29 7.25 9.71
CA PHE A 17 20.19 6.87 8.62
C PHE A 17 21.67 6.85 9.07
N LEU A 18 22.08 7.82 9.89
CA LEU A 18 23.45 7.91 10.41
C LEU A 18 23.77 6.82 11.45
N LEU A 19 22.76 6.38 12.23
CA LEU A 19 22.91 5.22 13.13
C LEU A 19 23.05 3.89 12.39
N SER A 20 22.67 3.80 11.11
CA SER A 20 22.81 2.58 10.31
C SER A 20 24.20 2.36 9.71
N GLN A 21 25.03 3.41 9.64
CA GLN A 21 26.35 3.39 8.98
C GLN A 21 27.51 3.13 9.94
N ALA A 22 27.26 3.05 11.26
CA ALA A 22 28.30 2.89 12.28
C ALA A 22 28.05 1.66 13.15
N ALA A 23 28.38 0.47 12.64
CA ALA A 23 29.11 -0.59 13.35
C ALA A 23 28.94 -1.97 12.67
N PRO A 24 30.03 -2.72 12.41
CA PRO A 24 29.96 -4.14 12.19
C PRO A 24 29.95 -4.84 13.56
N ALA A 25 28.78 -5.21 14.07
CA ALA A 25 28.68 -6.13 15.20
C ALA A 25 27.33 -6.84 15.18
N TYR A 26 27.40 -8.16 14.95
CA TYR A 26 26.27 -9.09 14.88
C TYR A 26 25.36 -9.13 16.13
N GLY A 27 25.68 -8.39 17.21
CA GLY A 27 24.88 -8.32 18.45
C GLY A 27 23.97 -7.09 18.62
N ALA A 28 24.23 -5.98 17.92
CA ALA A 28 23.47 -4.73 18.13
C ALA A 28 22.09 -4.71 17.43
N ARG A 29 21.93 -5.51 16.37
CA ARG A 29 20.68 -5.58 15.59
C ARG A 29 19.53 -6.23 16.37
N SER A 30 19.81 -7.19 17.26
CA SER A 30 18.77 -7.86 18.06
C SER A 30 18.15 -6.93 19.11
N LEU A 31 18.96 -6.10 19.77
CA LEU A 31 18.48 -5.17 20.80
C LEU A 31 17.69 -4.00 20.20
N ALA A 32 18.10 -3.47 19.04
CA ALA A 32 17.32 -2.46 18.32
C ALA A 32 15.97 -3.02 17.84
N ARG A 33 15.93 -4.29 17.42
CA ARG A 33 14.70 -4.98 16.97
C ARG A 33 13.71 -5.18 18.11
N GLY A 34 14.15 -5.70 19.25
CA GLY A 34 13.28 -5.89 20.42
C GLY A 34 12.74 -4.59 21.02
N ALA A 35 13.42 -3.46 20.82
CA ALA A 35 12.94 -2.14 21.23
C ALA A 35 11.86 -1.59 20.28
N VAL A 36 12.01 -1.79 18.96
CA VAL A 36 11.01 -1.37 17.96
C VAL A 36 9.75 -2.24 18.04
N ASP A 37 9.91 -3.56 18.19
CA ASP A 37 8.79 -4.50 18.30
C ASP A 37 7.96 -4.25 19.58
N ASN A 38 8.62 -3.91 20.71
CA ASN A 38 7.91 -3.51 21.94
C ASN A 38 7.24 -2.13 21.85
N LEU A 39 7.78 -1.20 21.07
CA LEU A 39 7.16 0.11 20.89
C LEU A 39 5.89 -0.01 20.05
N VAL A 40 5.95 -0.75 18.94
CA VAL A 40 4.83 -0.89 18.00
C VAL A 40 3.71 -1.77 18.57
N SER A 41 4.04 -2.81 19.36
CA SER A 41 3.05 -3.70 19.97
C SER A 41 2.25 -3.09 21.13
N ASN A 42 2.70 -1.98 21.71
CA ASN A 42 2.01 -1.27 22.79
C ASN A 42 1.35 0.04 22.34
N LEU A 43 1.41 0.38 21.04
CA LEU A 43 0.65 1.51 20.54
C LEU A 43 -0.85 1.15 20.53
N PRO A 44 -1.71 2.06 21.00
CA PRO A 44 -3.14 1.89 20.82
C PRO A 44 -3.47 1.71 19.34
N SER A 45 -4.45 0.86 19.01
CA SER A 45 -4.84 0.57 17.62
C SER A 45 -5.15 1.85 16.80
N TRP A 46 -5.63 2.90 17.45
CA TRP A 46 -5.93 4.22 16.83
C TRP A 46 -4.69 5.06 16.48
N MET A 47 -3.49 4.57 16.82
CA MET A 47 -2.21 5.26 16.61
C MET A 47 -1.30 4.50 15.63
N MET A 48 -1.90 3.68 14.76
CA MET A 48 -1.24 2.95 13.69
C MET A 48 -1.16 3.83 12.45
N PRO A 49 -0.01 4.47 12.16
CA PRO A 49 0.09 5.24 10.93
C PRO A 49 -0.05 4.30 9.73
N ARG A 50 -0.86 4.69 8.73
CA ARG A 50 -1.06 3.97 7.46
C ARG A 50 0.24 3.50 6.80
N SER A 51 1.34 4.21 7.05
CA SER A 51 2.67 3.82 6.60
C SER A 51 3.10 2.41 7.03
N LEU A 52 2.63 1.91 8.18
CA LEU A 52 2.93 0.56 8.66
C LEU A 52 2.21 -0.52 7.84
N CYS A 53 1.11 -0.17 7.19
CA CYS A 53 0.33 -1.09 6.36
C CYS A 53 0.83 -1.16 4.91
N ILE A 54 1.65 -0.20 4.46
CA ILE A 54 2.17 -0.14 3.08
C ILE A 54 2.67 -1.51 2.58
N PRO A 55 3.54 -2.27 3.30
CA PRO A 55 4.04 -3.52 2.76
C PRO A 55 2.95 -4.58 2.53
N THR A 56 1.97 -4.65 3.44
CA THR A 56 0.81 -5.56 3.32
C THR A 56 -0.07 -5.17 2.14
N VAL A 57 -0.35 -3.88 1.98
CA VAL A 57 -1.17 -3.35 0.89
C VAL A 57 -0.48 -3.55 -0.46
N SER A 58 0.80 -3.15 -0.58
CA SER A 58 1.59 -3.32 -1.79
C SER A 58 1.64 -4.79 -2.23
N SER A 59 1.87 -5.71 -1.30
CA SER A 59 1.89 -7.15 -1.61
C SER A 59 0.52 -7.68 -2.04
N TRP A 60 -0.56 -7.14 -1.50
CA TRP A 60 -1.91 -7.58 -1.85
C TRP A 60 -2.30 -7.12 -3.25
N VAL A 61 -2.01 -5.86 -3.57
CA VAL A 61 -2.28 -5.26 -4.88
C VAL A 61 -1.40 -5.90 -5.96
N GLU A 62 -0.12 -6.10 -5.69
CA GLU A 62 0.79 -6.78 -6.63
C GLU A 62 0.33 -8.21 -6.98
N LYS A 63 -0.29 -8.91 -6.03
CA LYS A 63 -0.87 -10.24 -6.28
C LYS A 63 -2.03 -10.19 -7.28
N HIS A 64 -2.83 -9.12 -7.30
CA HIS A 64 -3.99 -8.99 -8.18
C HIS A 64 -3.63 -8.36 -9.52
N GLU A 65 -2.80 -7.32 -9.53
CA GLU A 65 -2.42 -6.56 -10.72
C GLU A 65 -1.27 -7.22 -11.50
N GLY A 66 -0.40 -7.96 -10.82
CA GLY A 66 0.83 -8.48 -11.40
C GLY A 66 1.93 -7.43 -11.57
N ARG A 67 3.11 -7.90 -11.99
CA ARG A 67 4.33 -7.07 -12.14
C ARG A 67 4.80 -7.03 -13.59
N HIS A 68 4.92 -5.83 -14.14
CA HIS A 68 5.28 -5.58 -15.54
C HIS A 68 6.49 -4.65 -15.63
N ARG A 69 7.59 -5.14 -16.21
CA ARG A 69 8.82 -4.33 -16.35
C ARG A 69 8.73 -3.24 -17.41
N CYS A 70 7.97 -3.49 -18.48
CA CYS A 70 7.82 -2.55 -19.58
C CYS A 70 6.39 -2.00 -19.60
N VAL A 71 6.19 -0.90 -20.31
CA VAL A 71 4.85 -0.32 -20.50
C VAL A 71 3.91 -1.33 -21.14
N TYR A 72 2.65 -1.30 -20.73
CA TYR A 72 1.56 -2.12 -21.25
C TYR A 72 0.25 -1.33 -21.19
N GLU A 73 -0.81 -1.84 -21.81
CA GLU A 73 -2.17 -1.29 -21.66
C GLU A 73 -2.88 -2.07 -20.54
N ASN A 74 -3.43 -1.35 -19.56
CA ASN A 74 -4.20 -1.96 -18.47
C ASN A 74 -5.63 -2.30 -18.93
N GLU A 75 -6.45 -2.84 -18.02
CA GLU A 75 -7.84 -3.25 -18.33
C GLU A 75 -8.73 -2.08 -18.74
N GLN A 76 -8.37 -0.86 -18.36
CA GLN A 76 -9.04 0.39 -18.73
C GLN A 76 -8.56 0.94 -20.09
N GLY A 77 -7.52 0.35 -20.69
CA GLY A 77 -6.91 0.80 -21.94
C GLY A 77 -5.88 1.93 -21.78
N ASP A 78 -5.56 2.32 -20.55
CA ASP A 78 -4.52 3.32 -20.27
C ASP A 78 -3.14 2.69 -20.29
N LYS A 79 -2.12 3.47 -20.65
CA LYS A 79 -0.72 3.02 -20.53
C LYS A 79 -0.32 2.93 -19.06
N ALA A 80 0.15 1.74 -18.65
CA ALA A 80 0.62 1.46 -17.31
C ALA A 80 2.02 0.83 -17.30
N ILE A 81 2.69 0.84 -16.15
CA ILE A 81 3.95 0.13 -15.92
C ILE A 81 4.02 -0.40 -14.48
N GLY A 82 4.93 -1.32 -14.18
CA GLY A 82 5.11 -1.83 -12.83
C GLY A 82 3.91 -2.64 -12.39
N VAL A 83 3.24 -2.19 -11.33
CA VAL A 83 2.05 -2.82 -10.76
C VAL A 83 0.87 -1.88 -10.98
N ASN A 84 0.28 -1.94 -12.18
CA ASN A 84 -0.81 -1.08 -12.66
C ASN A 84 -0.65 0.42 -12.33
N TYR A 85 0.60 0.92 -12.39
CA TYR A 85 0.86 2.34 -12.22
C TYR A 85 0.49 3.06 -13.51
N ASN A 86 -0.70 3.67 -13.52
CA ASN A 86 -1.23 4.43 -14.66
C ASN A 86 -0.28 5.59 -14.97
N LEU A 87 0.20 5.69 -16.22
CA LEU A 87 1.12 6.74 -16.66
C LEU A 87 0.39 7.99 -17.16
N GLU A 88 -0.93 7.94 -17.30
CA GLU A 88 -1.73 8.94 -18.02
C GLU A 88 -2.65 9.79 -17.13
N ASP A 89 -2.80 9.44 -15.85
CA ASP A 89 -3.69 10.14 -14.89
C ASP A 89 -3.27 11.61 -14.64
N ASP A 90 -2.14 11.84 -13.96
CA ASP A 90 -1.52 13.15 -13.73
C ASP A 90 -0.08 13.11 -14.27
N ARG A 91 0.05 13.36 -15.57
CA ARG A 91 1.33 13.33 -16.28
C ARG A 91 2.43 14.18 -15.61
N SER A 92 2.08 15.25 -14.89
CA SER A 92 3.05 16.07 -14.16
C SER A 92 3.58 15.33 -12.93
N ALA A 93 2.68 14.77 -12.12
CA ALA A 93 3.04 13.94 -10.97
C ALA A 93 3.84 12.70 -11.43
N ARG A 94 3.37 11.98 -12.46
CA ARG A 94 4.03 10.78 -13.00
C ARG A 94 5.47 11.04 -13.44
N LYS A 95 5.72 12.20 -14.06
CA LYS A 95 7.08 12.65 -14.42
C LYS A 95 7.98 12.81 -13.20
N SER A 96 7.46 13.42 -12.14
CA SER A 96 8.20 13.63 -10.88
C SER A 96 8.50 12.30 -10.16
N GLU A 97 7.51 11.41 -10.11
CA GLU A 97 7.60 10.11 -9.44
C GLU A 97 8.59 9.17 -10.16
N LEU A 98 8.50 9.06 -11.50
CA LEU A 98 9.47 8.25 -12.26
C LEU A 98 10.89 8.80 -12.16
N LYS A 99 11.06 10.12 -12.12
CA LYS A 99 12.37 10.74 -11.90
C LYS A 99 12.97 10.34 -10.53
N THR A 100 12.13 10.17 -9.51
CA THR A 100 12.58 9.75 -8.16
C THR A 100 13.15 8.33 -8.16
N VAL A 101 12.66 7.46 -9.05
CA VAL A 101 13.21 6.10 -9.25
C VAL A 101 14.23 6.04 -10.40
N LEU A 102 14.79 7.19 -10.82
CA LEU A 102 15.79 7.30 -11.88
C LEU A 102 15.32 6.75 -13.25
N ALA A 103 14.03 6.90 -13.54
CA ALA A 103 13.43 6.55 -14.82
C ALA A 103 13.02 7.80 -15.61
N ASP A 104 13.11 7.72 -16.94
CA ASP A 104 12.65 8.78 -17.83
C ASP A 104 11.20 8.51 -18.25
N TYR A 105 10.29 9.40 -17.85
CA TYR A 105 8.86 9.25 -18.13
C TYR A 105 8.56 9.15 -19.63
N GLU A 106 9.19 9.96 -20.47
CA GLU A 106 8.89 9.98 -21.91
C GLU A 106 9.37 8.69 -22.58
N LYS A 107 10.54 8.17 -22.18
CA LYS A 107 11.04 6.88 -22.68
C LYS A 107 10.20 5.72 -22.19
N VAL A 108 9.77 5.74 -20.93
CA VAL A 108 8.88 4.73 -20.34
C VAL A 108 7.54 4.71 -21.08
N LEU A 109 6.89 5.87 -21.25
CA LEU A 109 5.59 6.01 -21.94
C LEU A 109 5.62 5.54 -23.40
N LYS A 110 6.78 5.69 -24.07
CA LYS A 110 7.01 5.21 -25.43
C LYS A 110 7.44 3.73 -25.51
N GLY A 111 7.72 3.09 -24.38
CA GLY A 111 8.23 1.71 -24.32
C GLY A 111 9.72 1.58 -24.68
N GLU A 112 10.46 2.69 -24.76
CA GLU A 112 11.90 2.71 -25.03
C GLU A 112 12.73 2.38 -23.77
N GLN A 113 12.12 2.45 -22.58
CA GLN A 113 12.74 2.08 -21.32
C GLN A 113 11.80 1.19 -20.50
N CYS A 114 12.32 0.06 -20.03
CA CYS A 114 11.69 -0.77 -19.00
C CYS A 114 12.30 -0.46 -17.62
N LEU A 115 11.51 -0.65 -16.57
CA LEU A 115 11.94 -0.56 -15.19
C LEU A 115 12.54 -1.89 -14.71
N ASN A 116 13.51 -1.80 -13.79
CA ASN A 116 13.96 -2.96 -13.04
C ASN A 116 13.12 -3.16 -11.76
N ASP A 117 13.34 -4.30 -11.08
CA ASP A 117 12.51 -4.69 -9.93
C ASP A 117 12.62 -3.71 -8.74
N VAL A 118 13.78 -3.08 -8.56
CA VAL A 118 13.98 -2.07 -7.50
C VAL A 118 13.17 -0.81 -7.81
N GLN A 119 13.18 -0.36 -9.06
CA GLN A 119 12.41 0.80 -9.50
C GLN A 119 10.92 0.54 -9.38
N ILE A 120 10.44 -0.62 -9.79
CA ILE A 120 9.02 -1.01 -9.67
C ILE A 120 8.61 -1.06 -8.21
N SER A 121 9.44 -1.64 -7.34
CA SER A 121 9.10 -1.76 -5.92
C SER A 121 9.08 -0.39 -5.24
N ALA A 122 10.03 0.49 -5.54
CA ALA A 122 10.02 1.86 -5.04
C ALA A 122 8.80 2.65 -5.51
N LEU A 123 8.43 2.49 -6.79
CA LEU A 123 7.24 3.12 -7.36
C LEU A 123 5.95 2.59 -6.70
N LEU A 124 5.83 1.28 -6.54
CA LEU A 124 4.68 0.66 -5.87
C LEU A 124 4.53 1.13 -4.42
N LEU A 125 5.62 1.27 -3.66
CA LEU A 125 5.55 1.75 -2.27
C LEU A 125 5.05 3.20 -2.21
N ALA A 126 5.54 4.07 -3.11
CA ALA A 126 5.09 5.45 -3.20
C ALA A 126 3.62 5.53 -3.60
N ASP A 127 3.22 4.73 -4.58
CA ASP A 127 1.85 4.69 -5.09
C ASP A 127 0.87 4.13 -4.05
N THR A 128 1.27 3.10 -3.32
CA THR A 128 0.51 2.54 -2.19
C THR A 128 0.27 3.58 -1.11
N LYS A 129 1.29 4.38 -0.79
CA LYS A 129 1.14 5.45 0.19
C LYS A 129 0.09 6.47 -0.26
N ARG A 130 0.16 6.91 -1.52
CA ARG A 130 -0.80 7.84 -2.12
C ARG A 130 -2.20 7.26 -2.12
N LYS A 131 -2.35 6.01 -2.52
CA LYS A 131 -3.63 5.30 -2.54
C LYS A 131 -4.27 5.19 -1.15
N LEU A 132 -3.48 4.89 -0.13
CA LEU A 132 -3.96 4.93 1.27
C LEU A 132 -4.31 6.34 1.75
N ASP A 133 -3.73 7.39 1.17
CA ASP A 133 -4.15 8.77 1.40
C ASP A 133 -5.51 9.05 0.75
N GLU A 134 -5.72 8.64 -0.49
CA GLU A 134 -6.99 8.78 -1.22
C GLU A 134 -8.14 8.01 -0.55
N VAL A 135 -7.90 6.75 -0.16
CA VAL A 135 -8.92 5.95 0.55
C VAL A 135 -9.30 6.57 1.89
N ALA A 136 -8.38 7.27 2.57
CA ALA A 136 -8.68 7.95 3.84
C ALA A 136 -9.62 9.15 3.67
N GLU A 137 -9.76 9.68 2.45
CA GLU A 137 -10.74 10.72 2.14
C GLU A 137 -12.17 10.16 2.15
N THR A 138 -12.31 8.89 1.75
CA THR A 138 -13.59 8.15 1.68
C THR A 138 -13.92 7.42 2.98
N VAL A 139 -12.92 6.82 3.63
CA VAL A 139 -13.08 5.96 4.82
C VAL A 139 -12.49 6.67 6.03
N HIS A 140 -13.34 7.36 6.79
CA HIS A 140 -12.94 8.20 7.91
C HIS A 140 -12.27 7.45 9.05
N LYS A 141 -12.58 6.15 9.21
CA LYS A 141 -11.95 5.29 10.21
C LYS A 141 -10.81 4.44 9.67
N LEU A 142 -10.25 4.74 8.49
CA LEU A 142 -9.22 3.91 7.87
C LEU A 142 -8.04 3.60 8.82
N ASP A 143 -7.60 4.59 9.59
CA ASP A 143 -6.49 4.47 10.54
C ASP A 143 -6.79 3.53 11.72
N ASP A 144 -8.07 3.30 12.04
CA ASP A 144 -8.51 2.35 13.07
C ASP A 144 -8.59 0.90 12.56
N LEU A 145 -8.55 0.73 11.23
CA LEU A 145 -8.63 -0.58 10.57
C LEU A 145 -7.24 -1.21 10.49
N CYS A 146 -7.18 -2.51 10.69
CA CYS A 146 -5.98 -3.31 10.49
C CYS A 146 -5.53 -3.31 9.02
N CYS A 147 -4.24 -3.57 8.80
CA CYS A 147 -3.63 -3.56 7.46
C CYS A 147 -4.29 -4.51 6.47
N ASP A 148 -4.91 -5.59 6.94
CA ASP A 148 -5.63 -6.52 6.10
C ASP A 148 -6.88 -5.90 5.46
N ILE A 149 -7.61 -5.08 6.22
CA ILE A 149 -8.77 -4.35 5.72
C ILE A 149 -8.34 -3.14 4.91
N GLN A 150 -7.29 -2.42 5.34
CA GLN A 150 -6.72 -1.32 4.53
C GLN A 150 -6.25 -1.82 3.16
N ALA A 151 -5.72 -3.05 3.08
CA ALA A 151 -5.32 -3.67 1.81
C ALA A 151 -6.50 -3.93 0.89
N VAL A 152 -7.64 -4.39 1.41
CA VAL A 152 -8.85 -4.57 0.61
C VAL A 152 -9.38 -3.22 0.12
N LEU A 153 -9.48 -2.21 0.99
CA LEU A 153 -9.99 -0.89 0.60
C LEU A 153 -9.12 -0.23 -0.47
N ALA A 154 -7.79 -0.33 -0.34
CA ALA A 154 -6.87 0.17 -1.36
C ALA A 154 -6.96 -0.63 -2.68
N ASP A 155 -7.14 -1.95 -2.62
CA ASP A 155 -7.31 -2.79 -3.82
C ASP A 155 -8.61 -2.48 -4.58
N LEU A 156 -9.68 -2.21 -3.84
CA LEU A 156 -10.95 -1.73 -4.40
C LEU A 156 -10.74 -0.38 -5.08
N ASP A 157 -10.13 0.60 -4.42
CA ASP A 157 -9.84 1.91 -5.04
C ASP A 157 -8.94 1.77 -6.29
N TRP A 158 -7.93 0.90 -6.28
CA TRP A 158 -7.11 0.64 -7.46
C TRP A 158 -7.91 0.07 -8.64
N SER A 159 -8.82 -0.85 -8.36
CA SER A 159 -9.52 -1.62 -9.40
C SER A 159 -10.75 -0.92 -9.96
N MET A 160 -11.52 -0.23 -9.12
CA MET A 160 -12.75 0.46 -9.53
C MET A 160 -12.66 1.98 -9.46
N GLY A 161 -11.55 2.53 -8.97
CA GLY A 161 -11.36 3.96 -8.75
C GLY A 161 -12.08 4.47 -7.50
N GLN A 162 -11.65 5.65 -7.03
CA GLN A 162 -12.23 6.34 -5.87
C GLN A 162 -13.74 6.49 -5.97
N LYS A 163 -14.26 6.89 -7.14
CA LYS A 163 -15.71 6.99 -7.34
C LYS A 163 -16.46 5.68 -7.13
N GLY A 164 -15.92 4.56 -7.61
CA GLY A 164 -16.56 3.26 -7.43
C GLY A 164 -16.56 2.81 -5.98
N LEU A 165 -15.48 3.12 -5.25
CA LEU A 165 -15.40 2.89 -3.81
C LEU A 165 -16.39 3.80 -3.05
N ASP A 166 -16.46 5.10 -3.36
CA ASP A 166 -17.39 6.07 -2.77
C ASP A 166 -18.84 5.65 -2.95
N ASP A 167 -19.21 5.13 -4.13
CA ASP A 167 -20.58 4.69 -4.43
C ASP A 167 -20.97 3.38 -3.69
N SER A 168 -20.05 2.78 -2.90
CA SER A 168 -20.24 1.53 -2.16
C SER A 168 -20.66 1.73 -0.70
N ASP A 169 -21.58 2.68 -0.46
CA ASP A 169 -22.04 3.15 0.87
C ASP A 169 -22.25 2.05 1.91
N SER A 170 -23.00 0.99 1.55
CA SER A 170 -23.33 -0.09 2.50
C SER A 170 -22.09 -0.86 2.92
N PHE A 171 -21.18 -1.15 1.98
CA PHE A 171 -19.93 -1.83 2.28
C PHE A 171 -19.03 -0.97 3.17
N LEU A 172 -18.87 0.31 2.83
CA LEU A 172 -18.05 1.24 3.61
C LEU A 172 -18.57 1.39 5.03
N LYS A 173 -19.88 1.63 5.19
CA LYS A 173 -20.53 1.76 6.49
C LYS A 173 -20.31 0.53 7.38
N GLU A 174 -20.55 -0.67 6.86
CA GLU A 174 -20.37 -1.89 7.66
C GLU A 174 -18.89 -2.16 7.99
N THR A 175 -17.98 -1.83 7.06
CA THR A 175 -16.53 -1.91 7.27
C THR A 175 -16.05 -0.98 8.38
N GLU A 176 -16.48 0.29 8.38
CA GLU A 176 -16.14 1.27 9.43
C GLU A 176 -16.76 0.94 10.79
N ASN A 177 -17.83 0.14 10.82
CA ASN A 177 -18.42 -0.36 12.06
C ASN A 177 -17.81 -1.68 12.54
N GLY A 178 -16.92 -2.29 11.75
CA GLY A 178 -16.33 -3.58 12.06
C GLY A 178 -17.30 -4.76 11.93
N ASN A 179 -18.41 -4.57 11.22
CA ASN A 179 -19.42 -5.60 10.97
C ASN A 179 -18.99 -6.46 9.79
N TRP A 180 -17.96 -7.28 9.99
CA TRP A 180 -17.24 -7.98 8.92
C TRP A 180 -18.12 -8.90 8.06
N GLU A 181 -19.10 -9.58 8.65
CA GLU A 181 -20.04 -10.45 7.92
C GLU A 181 -20.96 -9.63 7.00
N ASP A 182 -21.50 -8.51 7.51
CA ASP A 182 -22.36 -7.62 6.74
C ASP A 182 -21.56 -6.86 5.67
N ALA A 183 -20.33 -6.45 5.98
CA ALA A 183 -19.41 -5.84 5.02
C ALA A 183 -19.07 -6.81 3.87
N ALA A 184 -18.76 -8.07 4.18
CA ALA A 184 -18.53 -9.10 3.17
C ALA A 184 -19.76 -9.32 2.28
N THR A 185 -20.96 -9.34 2.87
CA THR A 185 -22.23 -9.47 2.13
C THR A 185 -22.47 -8.26 1.24
N ALA A 186 -22.25 -7.05 1.75
CA ALA A 186 -22.40 -5.81 0.99
C ALA A 186 -21.41 -5.74 -0.19
N LEU A 187 -20.14 -6.11 0.01
CA LEU A 187 -19.16 -6.14 -1.09
C LEU A 187 -19.56 -7.14 -2.17
N ARG A 188 -20.03 -8.33 -1.79
CA ARG A 188 -20.52 -9.34 -2.75
C ARG A 188 -21.67 -8.85 -3.63
N ALA A 189 -22.48 -7.93 -3.12
CA ALA A 189 -23.62 -7.37 -3.84
C ALA A 189 -23.24 -6.28 -4.86
N THR A 190 -21.99 -5.81 -4.87
CA THR A 190 -21.53 -4.78 -5.82
C THR A 190 -21.44 -5.32 -7.25
N ILE A 191 -21.68 -4.44 -8.24
CA ILE A 191 -21.47 -4.77 -9.66
C ILE A 191 -20.01 -5.12 -9.91
N TRP A 192 -19.08 -4.43 -9.25
CA TRP A 192 -17.66 -4.74 -9.34
C TRP A 192 -17.36 -6.20 -8.97
N CYS A 193 -17.96 -6.70 -7.87
CA CYS A 193 -17.75 -8.08 -7.44
C CYS A 193 -18.29 -9.09 -8.46
N VAL A 194 -19.44 -8.78 -9.08
CA VAL A 194 -20.01 -9.59 -10.17
C VAL A 194 -19.05 -9.68 -11.35
N SER A 195 -18.43 -8.56 -11.75
CA SER A 195 -17.48 -8.52 -12.88
C SER A 195 -16.10 -9.09 -12.56
N HIS A 196 -15.64 -9.01 -11.30
CA HIS A 196 -14.29 -9.40 -10.89
C HIS A 196 -14.29 -10.53 -9.86
N LYS A 197 -15.11 -11.56 -10.09
CA LYS A 197 -15.43 -12.59 -9.10
C LYS A 197 -14.23 -13.16 -8.33
N LYS A 198 -13.16 -13.55 -9.02
CA LYS A 198 -11.98 -14.15 -8.37
C LYS A 198 -11.28 -13.19 -7.41
N ARG A 199 -11.17 -11.92 -7.79
CA ARG A 199 -10.55 -10.85 -6.98
C ARG A 199 -11.44 -10.52 -5.79
N CYS A 200 -12.73 -10.31 -6.05
CA CYS A 200 -13.72 -10.11 -5.01
C CYS A 200 -13.74 -11.25 -3.98
N ASP A 201 -13.75 -12.52 -4.41
CA ASP A 201 -13.75 -13.66 -3.49
C ASP A 201 -12.50 -13.64 -2.57
N ALA A 202 -11.35 -13.16 -3.06
CA ALA A 202 -10.13 -13.03 -2.27
C ALA A 202 -10.22 -11.87 -1.26
N ASP A 203 -10.77 -10.73 -1.67
CA ASP A 203 -10.97 -9.55 -0.79
C ASP A 203 -12.01 -9.83 0.29
N VAL A 204 -13.13 -10.45 -0.09
CA VAL A 204 -14.17 -10.87 0.84
C VAL A 204 -13.62 -11.86 1.87
N ALA A 205 -12.79 -12.82 1.46
CA ALA A 205 -12.16 -13.74 2.41
C ALA A 205 -11.22 -13.04 3.40
N LYS A 206 -10.68 -11.86 3.07
CA LYS A 206 -9.92 -11.01 4.00
C LYS A 206 -10.86 -10.23 4.92
N ILE A 207 -11.94 -9.67 4.38
CA ILE A 207 -12.97 -8.97 5.16
C ILE A 207 -13.60 -9.90 6.19
N GLU A 208 -13.99 -11.12 5.82
CA GLU A 208 -14.62 -12.10 6.73
C GLU A 208 -13.72 -12.49 7.91
N LYS A 209 -12.39 -12.44 7.74
CA LYS A 209 -11.45 -12.62 8.85
C LYS A 209 -11.40 -11.41 9.77
N GLY A 210 -11.74 -10.23 9.24
CA GLY A 210 -11.75 -8.97 9.95
C GLY A 210 -10.37 -8.57 10.48
N CYS A 211 -10.39 -7.63 11.41
CA CYS A 211 -9.20 -7.31 12.17
C CYS A 211 -8.98 -8.33 13.29
N SER A 212 -7.97 -9.18 13.10
CA SER A 212 -7.49 -10.08 14.15
C SER A 212 -6.99 -9.23 15.33
N LYS A 213 -7.18 -9.71 16.56
CA LYS A 213 -6.56 -9.11 17.76
C LYS A 213 -5.05 -9.40 17.76
N GLY A 214 -4.31 -8.69 16.93
CA GLY A 214 -2.88 -8.86 16.78
C GLY A 214 -2.39 -8.18 15.50
N LEU A 215 -1.37 -7.36 15.64
CA LEU A 215 -0.57 -6.83 14.54
C LEU A 215 0.01 -8.00 13.73
N ASN A 216 -0.61 -8.36 12.60
CA ASN A 216 0.05 -9.15 11.56
C ASN A 216 1.03 -8.22 10.84
N LEU A 217 2.17 -7.97 11.48
CA LEU A 217 3.32 -7.39 10.78
C LEU A 217 3.76 -8.40 9.71
N PRO A 218 3.91 -7.98 8.45
CA PRO A 218 4.37 -8.89 7.40
C PRO A 218 5.76 -9.43 7.75
N ASP A 219 5.94 -10.75 7.63
CA ASP A 219 7.22 -11.45 7.75
C ASP A 219 8.18 -10.99 6.63
N PHE A 220 8.74 -9.80 6.74
CA PHE A 220 9.58 -9.21 5.70
C PHE A 220 10.99 -9.84 5.62
N VAL A 221 11.28 -10.94 6.35
CA VAL A 221 12.66 -11.46 6.48
C VAL A 221 12.76 -13.00 6.53
N HIS A 222 11.97 -13.73 5.74
CA HIS A 222 12.21 -15.19 5.58
C HIS A 222 12.59 -15.69 4.18
N THR A 223 12.71 -14.81 3.18
CA THR A 223 13.09 -15.23 1.82
C THR A 223 14.47 -14.72 1.44
N THR A 224 15.53 -15.25 2.05
CA THR A 224 16.89 -15.43 1.47
C THR A 224 17.84 -15.85 2.58
N TYR A 225 18.01 -17.15 2.82
CA TYR A 225 19.23 -17.80 3.32
C TYR A 225 18.95 -19.30 3.49
N SER A 226 18.69 -19.96 2.37
CA SER A 226 18.75 -21.42 2.23
C SER A 226 18.83 -21.68 0.74
N GLN A 227 20.06 -21.84 0.25
CA GLN A 227 20.51 -22.44 -1.01
C GLN A 227 21.86 -21.80 -1.40
N GLN A 228 22.89 -22.08 -0.59
CA GLN A 228 24.26 -22.32 -1.04
C GLN A 228 24.81 -23.47 -0.20
#